data_AF-A0A5N6KSV0-F1
#
_entry.id   AF-A0A5N6KSV0-F1
#
_cell.length_a   1.000
_cell.length_b   1.000
_cell.length_c   1.000
_cell.angle_alpha   90.00
_cell.angle_beta   90.00
_cell.angle_gamma   90.00
#
_symmetry.space_group_name_H-M   'P 1'
#
loop_
_entity.id
_entity.type
_entity.pdbx_description
1 polymer ?
#
loop_
_entity_poly.entity_id
_entity_poly.type
_entity_poly.pdbx_seq_one_letter_code
_entity_poly.pdbx_strand_id
1 'polypeptide(L)'
;MQLKAVENKTKGFILAADKRAKRNPSQAKQAAQETRTFARELIRARKTSNRLATSRAQLQSVQMQVNEAFSVRKIEGSLKASTGIMKDVNSLVKMPELTGTMRELSQELVKAGIIEEMVGDSLPDNELLEGEDEEAESEVDKILGEILKDKLPQEGVPQNVTPVAQEPQEEENQEELLDQMRGRLEALKG
;
A
#
# COMPACT_ATOMS: atom_id res chain seq x y z
N MET A 1 4.66 -7.63 -14.70
CA MET A 1 3.35 -8.22 -15.09
C MET A 1 2.96 -9.41 -14.21
N GLN A 2 3.90 -10.26 -13.77
CA GLN A 2 3.57 -11.46 -12.99
C GLN A 2 3.04 -11.17 -11.57
N LEU A 3 3.61 -10.23 -10.80
CA LEU A 3 3.13 -9.88 -9.45
C LEU A 3 1.68 -9.36 -9.43
N LYS A 4 1.32 -8.45 -10.35
CA LYS A 4 -0.08 -7.99 -10.50
C LYS A 4 -1.04 -9.14 -10.84
N ALA A 5 -0.59 -10.11 -11.64
CA ALA A 5 -1.40 -11.29 -11.95
C ALA A 5 -1.60 -12.17 -10.72
N VAL A 6 -0.56 -12.35 -9.89
CA VAL A 6 -0.65 -13.06 -8.60
C VAL A 6 -1.63 -12.35 -7.68
N GLU A 7 -1.50 -11.04 -7.48
CA GLU A 7 -2.44 -10.26 -6.64
C GLU A 7 -3.90 -10.42 -7.09
N ASN A 8 -4.16 -10.29 -8.40
CA ASN A 8 -5.51 -10.45 -8.94
C ASN A 8 -6.05 -11.88 -8.75
N LYS A 9 -5.19 -12.89 -8.89
CA LYS A 9 -5.57 -14.29 -8.67
C LYS A 9 -5.87 -14.56 -7.20
N THR A 10 -5.06 -14.03 -6.28
CA THR A 10 -5.27 -14.14 -4.83
C THR A 10 -6.55 -13.44 -4.38
N LYS A 11 -6.86 -12.25 -4.92
CA LYS A 11 -8.17 -11.60 -4.72
C LYS A 11 -9.33 -12.50 -5.18
N GLY A 12 -9.17 -13.16 -6.33
CA GLY A 12 -10.15 -14.13 -6.83
C GLY A 12 -10.36 -15.31 -5.88
N PHE A 13 -9.29 -15.83 -5.27
CA PHE A 13 -9.37 -16.90 -4.28
C PHE A 13 -10.07 -16.48 -2.98
N ILE A 14 -9.83 -15.26 -2.50
CA ILE A 14 -10.54 -14.68 -1.34
C ILE A 14 -12.06 -14.67 -1.59
N LEU A 15 -12.48 -14.16 -2.76
CA LEU A 15 -13.89 -14.10 -3.12
C LEU A 15 -14.53 -15.50 -3.27
N ALA A 16 -13.80 -16.44 -3.87
CA ALA A 16 -14.28 -17.81 -4.05
C ALA A 16 -14.42 -18.55 -2.71
N ALA A 17 -13.50 -18.32 -1.78
CA ALA A 17 -13.53 -18.90 -0.44
C ALA A 17 -14.67 -18.32 0.40
N ASP A 18 -14.86 -16.99 0.41
CA ASP A 18 -15.99 -16.34 1.10
C ASP A 18 -17.35 -16.82 0.57
N LYS A 19 -17.48 -16.93 -0.75
CA LYS A 19 -18.71 -17.45 -1.38
C LYS A 19 -18.98 -18.91 -1.00
N ARG A 20 -17.93 -19.73 -0.86
CA ARG A 20 -18.04 -21.13 -0.42
C ARG A 20 -18.48 -21.21 1.05
N ALA A 21 -17.93 -20.34 1.90
CA ALA A 21 -18.30 -20.25 3.31
C ALA A 21 -19.80 -19.95 3.48
N LYS A 22 -20.35 -19.05 2.65
CA LYS A 22 -21.77 -18.68 2.67
C LYS A 22 -22.71 -19.77 2.13
N ARG A 23 -22.26 -20.57 1.16
CA ARG A 23 -23.11 -21.58 0.49
C ARG A 23 -23.13 -22.94 1.18
N ASN A 24 -22.03 -23.34 1.82
CA ASN A 24 -21.88 -24.67 2.42
C ASN A 24 -21.60 -24.55 3.93
N PRO A 25 -22.63 -24.62 4.80
CA PRO A 25 -22.46 -24.50 6.25
C PRO A 25 -21.50 -25.55 6.85
N SER A 26 -21.44 -26.75 6.27
CA SER A 26 -20.53 -27.82 6.71
C SER A 26 -19.05 -27.50 6.48
N GLN A 27 -18.73 -26.62 5.50
CA GLN A 27 -17.36 -26.20 5.18
C GLN A 27 -17.09 -24.74 5.58
N ALA A 28 -18.02 -24.07 6.25
CA ALA A 28 -17.93 -22.64 6.54
C ALA A 28 -16.68 -22.27 7.35
N LYS A 29 -16.35 -23.07 8.38
CA LYS A 29 -15.15 -22.84 9.21
C LYS A 29 -13.86 -22.95 8.39
N GLN A 30 -13.74 -23.98 7.57
CA GLN A 30 -12.57 -24.19 6.71
C GLN A 30 -12.44 -23.07 5.67
N ALA A 31 -13.54 -22.72 5.00
CA ALA A 31 -13.55 -21.67 3.99
C ALA A 31 -13.25 -20.28 4.58
N ALA A 32 -13.68 -20.00 5.82
CA ALA A 32 -13.31 -18.78 6.53
C ALA A 32 -11.80 -18.72 6.86
N GLN A 33 -11.21 -19.85 7.25
CA GLN A 33 -9.77 -19.94 7.49
C GLN A 33 -8.98 -19.77 6.19
N GLU A 34 -9.40 -20.41 5.09
CA GLU A 34 -8.81 -20.23 3.75
C GLU A 34 -8.85 -18.75 3.32
N THR A 35 -9.98 -18.07 3.56
CA THR A 35 -10.16 -16.65 3.25
C THR A 35 -9.13 -15.77 3.98
N ARG A 36 -8.90 -16.01 5.28
CA ARG A 36 -7.86 -15.29 6.05
C ARG A 36 -6.45 -15.60 5.55
N THR A 37 -6.15 -16.86 5.23
CA THR A 37 -4.84 -17.26 4.67
C THR A 37 -4.55 -16.55 3.35
N PHE A 38 -5.53 -16.50 2.43
CA PHE A 38 -5.35 -15.79 1.16
C PHE A 38 -5.22 -14.27 1.34
N ALA A 39 -5.87 -13.68 2.35
CA ALA A 39 -5.69 -12.27 2.67
C ALA A 39 -4.27 -11.96 3.16
N ARG A 40 -3.68 -12.80 4.03
CA ARG A 40 -2.26 -12.67 4.42
C ARG A 40 -1.32 -12.77 3.22
N GLU A 41 -1.57 -13.75 2.34
CA GLU A 41 -0.76 -13.89 1.11
C GLU A 41 -0.85 -12.67 0.20
N LEU A 42 -2.03 -12.06 0.08
CA LEU A 42 -2.19 -10.84 -0.69
C LEU A 42 -1.42 -9.65 -0.09
N ILE A 43 -1.39 -9.54 1.24
CA ILE A 43 -0.58 -8.53 1.94
C ILE A 43 0.90 -8.72 1.60
N ARG A 44 1.41 -9.96 1.70
CA ARG A 44 2.80 -10.30 1.34
C ARG A 44 3.13 -9.98 -0.10
N ALA A 45 2.24 -10.31 -1.03
CA ALA A 45 2.40 -9.98 -2.45
C ALA A 45 2.49 -8.46 -2.67
N ARG A 46 1.62 -7.68 -2.02
CA ARG A 46 1.64 -6.21 -2.08
C ARG A 46 2.92 -5.62 -1.49
N LYS A 47 3.35 -6.08 -0.30
CA LYS A 47 4.60 -5.66 0.34
C LYS A 47 5.80 -5.93 -0.57
N THR A 48 5.85 -7.13 -1.18
CA THR A 48 6.88 -7.50 -2.16
C THR A 48 6.84 -6.61 -3.41
N SER A 49 5.66 -6.32 -3.96
CA SER A 49 5.52 -5.43 -5.11
C SER A 49 6.01 -4.01 -4.80
N ASN A 50 5.68 -3.49 -3.62
CA ASN A 50 6.11 -2.15 -3.17
C ASN A 50 7.63 -2.09 -2.96
N ARG A 51 8.21 -3.11 -2.32
CA ARG A 51 9.67 -3.23 -2.17
C ARG A 51 10.36 -3.23 -3.53
N LEU A 52 9.91 -4.09 -4.45
CA LEU A 52 10.49 -4.17 -5.80
C LEU A 52 10.34 -2.86 -6.60
N ALA A 53 9.19 -2.18 -6.48
CA ALA A 53 8.98 -0.89 -7.14
C ALA A 53 9.94 0.18 -6.61
N THR A 54 10.13 0.24 -5.29
CA THR A 54 11.07 1.15 -4.63
C THR A 54 12.50 0.87 -5.09
N SER A 55 12.92 -0.40 -5.07
CA SER A 55 14.26 -0.79 -5.49
C SER A 55 14.51 -0.53 -6.97
N ARG A 56 13.49 -0.67 -7.84
CA ARG A 56 13.60 -0.27 -9.24
C ARG A 56 13.85 1.23 -9.39
N ALA A 57 13.15 2.06 -8.62
CA ALA A 57 13.35 3.51 -8.63
C ALA A 57 14.75 3.88 -8.11
N GLN A 58 15.21 3.23 -7.03
CA GLN A 58 16.57 3.39 -6.50
C GLN A 58 17.64 3.01 -7.53
N LEU A 59 17.48 1.89 -8.25
CA LEU A 59 18.40 1.51 -9.34
C LEU A 59 18.45 2.56 -10.45
N GLN A 60 17.31 3.11 -10.83
CA GLN A 60 17.24 4.18 -11.84
C GLN A 60 17.93 5.45 -11.34
N SER A 61 17.74 5.81 -10.06
CA SER A 61 18.44 6.92 -9.40
C SER A 61 19.96 6.73 -9.47
N VAL A 62 20.47 5.57 -9.03
CA VAL A 62 21.90 5.23 -9.08
C VAL A 62 22.43 5.34 -10.51
N GLN A 63 21.72 4.78 -11.49
CA GLN A 63 22.13 4.84 -12.89
C GLN A 63 22.29 6.29 -13.39
N MET A 64 21.34 7.17 -13.05
CA MET A 64 21.41 8.59 -13.44
C MET A 64 22.57 9.30 -12.74
N GLN A 65 22.71 9.14 -11.42
CA GLN A 65 23.75 9.80 -10.63
C GLN A 65 25.15 9.32 -11.03
N VAL A 66 25.33 8.03 -11.34
CA VAL A 66 26.60 7.49 -11.85
C VAL A 66 26.92 8.09 -13.21
N ASN A 67 25.96 8.15 -14.14
CA ASN A 67 26.16 8.78 -15.45
C ASN A 67 26.50 10.26 -15.35
N GLU A 68 25.85 10.98 -14.43
CA GLU A 68 26.16 12.38 -14.12
C GLU A 68 27.60 12.52 -13.59
N ALA A 69 28.00 11.70 -12.61
CA ALA A 69 29.35 11.74 -12.05
C ALA A 69 30.44 11.51 -13.11
N PHE A 70 30.24 10.56 -14.03
CA PHE A 70 31.15 10.35 -15.16
C PHE A 70 31.15 11.52 -16.15
N SER A 71 30.01 12.15 -16.38
CA SER A 71 29.90 13.30 -17.28
C SER A 71 30.60 14.54 -16.71
N VAL A 72 30.40 14.83 -15.42
CA VAL A 72 31.09 15.92 -14.70
C VAL A 72 32.59 15.69 -14.71
N ARG A 73 33.07 14.47 -14.43
CA ARG A 73 34.50 14.13 -14.51
C ARG A 73 35.10 14.44 -15.88
N LYS A 74 34.38 14.16 -16.96
CA LYS A 74 34.85 14.43 -18.33
C LYS A 74 34.97 15.92 -18.65
N ILE A 75 34.12 16.75 -18.05
CA ILE A 75 34.04 18.20 -18.31
C ILE A 75 35.00 18.97 -17.40
N GLU A 76 34.92 18.74 -16.10
CA GLU A 76 35.61 19.53 -15.08
C GLU A 76 36.94 18.91 -14.64
N GLY A 77 37.21 17.66 -14.99
CA GLY A 77 38.42 16.92 -14.57
C GLY A 77 38.48 16.60 -13.07
N SER A 78 37.54 17.12 -12.28
CA SER A 78 37.43 16.87 -10.84
C SER A 78 36.31 15.88 -10.54
N LEU A 79 36.57 14.97 -9.59
CA LEU A 79 35.57 14.08 -9.04
C LEU A 79 35.04 14.72 -7.76
N LYS A 80 33.73 14.96 -7.70
CA LYS A 80 33.07 15.28 -6.43
C LYS A 80 32.49 13.98 -5.88
N ALA A 81 33.00 13.54 -4.73
CA ALA A 81 32.46 12.37 -4.06
C ALA A 81 30.96 12.58 -3.79
N SER A 82 30.13 11.63 -4.22
CA SER A 82 28.68 11.71 -4.02
C SER A 82 28.23 10.77 -2.92
N THR A 83 27.88 11.35 -1.76
CA THR A 83 27.30 10.62 -0.63
C THR A 83 25.89 10.09 -0.94
N GLY A 84 25.18 10.71 -1.89
CA GLY A 84 23.86 10.27 -2.36
C GLY A 84 23.90 8.93 -3.10
N ILE A 85 24.87 8.75 -4.01
CA ILE A 85 25.07 7.48 -4.75
C ILE A 85 25.31 6.35 -3.75
N MET A 86 26.13 6.60 -2.75
CA MET A 86 26.51 5.59 -1.78
C MET A 86 25.33 5.12 -0.93
N LYS A 87 24.45 6.03 -0.52
CA LYS A 87 23.22 5.69 0.21
C LYS A 87 22.29 4.80 -0.62
N ASP A 88 22.06 5.18 -1.89
CA ASP A 88 21.19 4.43 -2.78
C ASP A 88 21.77 3.03 -3.10
N VAL A 89 23.09 2.94 -3.34
CA VAL A 89 23.78 1.65 -3.53
C VAL A 89 23.68 0.77 -2.28
N ASN A 90 23.87 1.33 -1.07
CA ASN A 90 23.76 0.57 0.18
C ASN A 90 22.34 0.00 0.38
N SER A 91 21.29 0.78 0.10
CA SER A 91 19.91 0.31 0.12
C SER A 91 19.68 -0.88 -0.83
N LEU A 92 20.32 -0.86 -2.00
CA LEU A 92 20.18 -1.93 -2.99
C LEU A 92 20.99 -3.19 -2.63
N VAL A 93 22.14 -3.05 -1.94
CA VAL A 93 22.93 -4.20 -1.44
C VAL A 93 22.12 -5.05 -0.47
N LYS A 94 21.19 -4.45 0.29
CA LYS A 94 20.30 -5.16 1.22
C LYS A 94 19.30 -6.09 0.54
N MET A 95 19.11 -5.98 -0.79
CA MET A 95 18.33 -6.97 -1.53
C MET A 95 19.19 -8.18 -1.90
N PRO A 96 18.84 -9.40 -1.44
CA PRO A 96 19.64 -10.61 -1.67
C PRO A 96 19.96 -10.85 -3.15
N GLU A 97 19.04 -10.51 -4.05
CA GLU A 97 19.18 -10.70 -5.48
C GLU A 97 20.18 -9.72 -6.12
N LEU A 98 20.47 -8.59 -5.47
CA LEU A 98 21.39 -7.54 -5.97
C LEU A 98 22.66 -7.39 -5.14
N THR A 99 22.78 -8.06 -4.00
CA THR A 99 23.91 -7.91 -3.07
C THR A 99 25.27 -8.05 -3.77
N GLY A 100 25.43 -9.08 -4.62
CA GLY A 100 26.69 -9.31 -5.34
C GLY A 100 27.02 -8.17 -6.31
N THR A 101 26.11 -7.87 -7.23
CA THR A 101 26.32 -6.89 -8.30
C THR A 101 26.46 -5.46 -7.77
N MET A 102 25.70 -5.09 -6.74
CA MET A 102 25.78 -3.76 -6.13
C MET A 102 27.05 -3.58 -5.29
N ARG A 103 27.58 -4.65 -4.69
CA ARG A 103 28.86 -4.62 -3.98
C ARG A 103 30.02 -4.44 -4.95
N GLU A 104 30.00 -5.14 -6.08
CA GLU A 104 30.97 -4.95 -7.18
C GLU A 104 30.90 -3.51 -7.71
N LEU A 105 29.69 -3.01 -8.01
CA LEU A 105 29.50 -1.62 -8.43
C LEU A 105 30.07 -0.63 -7.41
N SER A 106 29.79 -0.82 -6.12
CA SER A 106 30.33 0.03 -5.05
C SER A 106 31.87 0.04 -5.07
N GLN A 107 32.52 -1.12 -5.22
CA GLN A 107 33.98 -1.20 -5.26
C GLN A 107 34.56 -0.48 -6.48
N GLU A 108 33.95 -0.62 -7.65
CA GLU A 108 34.39 0.07 -8.86
C GLU A 108 34.18 1.59 -8.75
N LEU A 109 33.09 2.04 -8.13
CA LEU A 109 32.86 3.46 -7.89
C LEU A 109 33.86 4.07 -6.89
N VAL A 110 34.29 3.31 -5.88
CA VAL A 110 35.39 3.71 -4.97
C VAL A 110 36.70 3.83 -5.73
N LYS A 111 37.07 2.82 -6.52
CA LYS A 111 38.30 2.84 -7.35
C LYS A 111 38.29 4.00 -8.35
N ALA A 112 37.11 4.31 -8.90
CA ALA A 112 36.93 5.42 -9.82
C ALA A 112 37.01 6.80 -9.14
N GLY A 113 37.03 6.85 -7.80
CA GLY A 113 37.01 8.06 -6.98
C GLY A 113 35.67 8.79 -7.00
N ILE A 114 34.58 8.11 -7.39
CA ILE A 114 33.22 8.68 -7.47
C ILE A 114 32.54 8.67 -6.11
N ILE A 115 32.82 7.65 -5.29
CA ILE A 115 32.36 7.57 -3.91
C ILE A 115 33.58 7.39 -2.99
N GLU A 116 33.49 7.94 -1.79
CA GLU A 116 34.54 7.79 -0.78
C GLU A 116 34.48 6.40 -0.14
N GLU A 117 35.65 5.85 0.18
CA GLU A 117 35.75 4.62 0.96
C GLU A 117 35.32 4.91 2.41
N MET A 118 34.04 4.75 2.73
CA MET A 118 33.61 4.75 4.13
C MET A 118 34.04 3.43 4.76
N VAL A 119 35.16 3.47 5.49
CA VAL A 119 35.58 2.39 6.38
C VAL A 119 34.59 2.35 7.55
N GLY A 120 33.64 1.42 7.48
CA GLY A 120 32.89 0.98 8.65
C GLY A 120 31.67 1.82 9.03
N ASP A 121 30.64 1.84 8.18
CA ASP A 121 29.27 1.92 8.68
C ASP A 121 28.54 0.63 8.30
N SER A 122 28.84 -0.42 9.08
CA SER A 122 27.81 -1.40 9.43
C SER A 122 26.76 -0.66 10.25
N LEU A 123 25.90 0.13 9.60
CA LEU A 123 24.63 0.50 10.19
C LEU A 123 23.70 -0.69 9.95
N PRO A 124 23.38 -1.48 11.00
CA PRO A 124 22.31 -2.43 10.88
C PRO A 124 21.02 -1.61 10.84
N ASP A 125 20.56 -1.22 9.65
CA ASP A 125 19.12 -1.03 9.43
C ASP A 125 18.50 -2.44 9.44
N ASN A 126 18.56 -3.07 10.60
CA ASN A 126 17.85 -4.30 10.88
C ASN A 126 16.34 -4.07 10.85
N GLU A 127 15.87 -2.81 10.82
CA GLU A 127 14.46 -2.45 10.76
C GLU A 127 13.74 -2.91 9.47
N LEU A 128 14.46 -3.25 8.40
CA LEU A 128 13.84 -3.82 7.19
C LEU A 128 13.88 -5.36 7.12
N LEU A 129 14.60 -6.00 8.05
CA LEU A 129 14.69 -7.45 8.20
C LEU A 129 14.13 -7.94 9.55
N GLU A 130 13.45 -7.10 10.31
CA GLU A 130 12.63 -7.56 11.41
C GLU A 130 11.41 -8.28 10.85
N GLY A 131 11.54 -9.61 10.85
CA GLY A 131 10.45 -10.52 11.14
C GLY A 131 9.43 -10.71 10.03
N GLU A 132 9.11 -11.96 9.77
CA GLU A 132 7.73 -12.33 9.48
C GLU A 132 6.87 -11.88 10.67
N ASP A 133 6.59 -10.58 10.80
CA ASP A 133 5.49 -10.14 11.62
C ASP A 133 4.27 -10.84 11.04
N GLU A 134 3.68 -11.76 11.81
CA GLU A 134 2.34 -12.24 11.56
C GLU A 134 1.52 -11.02 11.17
N GLU A 135 1.01 -10.99 9.94
CA GLU A 135 0.30 -9.83 9.45
C GLU A 135 -0.79 -9.52 10.47
N ALA A 136 -0.70 -8.34 11.11
CA ALA A 136 -1.55 -8.00 12.21
C ALA A 136 -3.00 -8.30 11.82
N GLU A 137 -3.76 -9.00 12.67
CA GLU A 137 -5.13 -9.41 12.30
C GLU A 137 -5.99 -8.21 11.87
N SER A 138 -5.67 -7.01 12.37
CA SER A 138 -6.24 -5.74 11.90
C SER A 138 -5.93 -5.42 10.43
N GLU A 139 -4.72 -5.69 9.93
CA GLU A 139 -4.35 -5.51 8.52
C GLU A 139 -5.12 -6.51 7.65
N VAL A 140 -5.22 -7.77 8.12
CA VAL A 140 -6.00 -8.83 7.45
C VAL A 140 -7.48 -8.44 7.34
N ASP A 141 -8.09 -8.02 8.44
CA ASP A 141 -9.50 -7.62 8.48
C ASP A 141 -9.76 -6.40 7.58
N LYS A 142 -8.82 -5.44 7.52
CA LYS A 142 -8.91 -4.30 6.60
C LYS A 142 -8.93 -4.75 5.14
N ILE A 143 -7.99 -5.62 4.75
CA ILE A 143 -7.90 -6.16 3.39
C ILE A 143 -9.15 -6.96 3.00
N LEU A 144 -9.66 -7.79 3.91
CA LEU A 144 -10.90 -8.51 3.70
C LEU A 144 -12.09 -7.55 3.55
N GLY A 145 -12.14 -6.50 4.36
CA GLY A 145 -13.13 -5.43 4.25
C GLY A 145 -13.11 -4.73 2.89
N GLU A 146 -11.92 -4.38 2.38
CA GLU A 146 -11.76 -3.78 1.05
C GLU A 146 -12.27 -4.71 -0.06
N ILE A 147 -11.81 -5.97 -0.07
CA ILE A 147 -12.07 -6.90 -1.19
C ILE A 147 -13.51 -7.40 -1.21
N LEU A 148 -14.06 -7.73 -0.03
CA LEU A 148 -15.39 -8.28 0.06
C LEU A 148 -16.46 -7.20 -0.17
N LYS A 149 -16.22 -5.95 0.25
CA LYS A 149 -17.16 -4.83 -0.02
C LYS A 149 -17.16 -4.42 -1.49
N ASP A 150 -16.01 -4.42 -2.18
CA ASP A 150 -15.89 -4.03 -3.59
C ASP A 150 -16.65 -4.94 -4.57
N LYS A 151 -17.11 -6.12 -4.13
CA LYS A 151 -17.73 -7.14 -5.00
C LYS A 151 -19.07 -7.69 -4.50
N LEU A 152 -19.60 -7.22 -3.36
CA LEU A 152 -21.04 -7.44 -3.12
C LEU A 152 -21.78 -6.74 -4.27
N PRO A 153 -22.66 -7.44 -5.02
CA PRO A 153 -23.56 -6.72 -5.90
C PRO A 153 -24.30 -5.70 -5.02
N GLN A 154 -24.27 -4.43 -5.42
CA GLN A 154 -25.29 -3.48 -4.99
C GLN A 154 -26.63 -4.00 -5.51
N GLU A 155 -27.21 -4.98 -4.83
CA GLU A 155 -28.64 -5.26 -4.93
C GLU A 155 -29.33 -4.09 -4.23
N GLY A 156 -29.74 -3.12 -5.05
CA GLY A 156 -30.73 -2.11 -4.69
C GLY A 156 -30.26 -1.00 -3.76
N VAL A 157 -29.32 -0.17 -4.21
CA VAL A 157 -29.33 1.25 -3.80
C VAL A 157 -29.65 2.07 -5.04
N PRO A 158 -30.82 2.74 -5.12
CA PRO A 158 -31.08 3.66 -6.20
C PRO A 158 -29.98 4.72 -6.19
N GLN A 159 -29.33 4.87 -7.35
CA GLN A 159 -28.48 6.02 -7.64
C GLN A 159 -29.28 7.28 -7.34
N ASN A 160 -28.89 8.02 -6.31
CA ASN A 160 -29.11 9.45 -6.29
C ASN A 160 -27.76 10.13 -6.14
N VAL A 161 -27.37 10.69 -7.28
CA VAL A 161 -26.52 11.86 -7.51
C VAL A 161 -26.14 12.66 -6.25
N THR A 162 -24.85 12.97 -6.18
CA THR A 162 -24.24 14.06 -5.41
C THR A 162 -25.14 15.30 -5.33
N PRO A 163 -25.35 15.89 -4.14
CA PRO A 163 -25.70 17.30 -4.04
C PRO A 163 -24.41 18.12 -3.97
N VAL A 164 -24.11 18.78 -5.09
CA VAL A 164 -23.40 20.06 -5.06
C VAL A 164 -24.31 21.06 -4.32
N ALA A 165 -23.68 21.88 -3.48
CA ALA A 165 -24.23 22.96 -2.68
C ALA A 165 -25.50 23.63 -3.23
N GLN A 166 -26.55 23.69 -2.40
CA GLN A 166 -27.62 24.70 -2.47
C GLN A 166 -28.01 25.16 -1.07
N GLU A 167 -28.12 26.49 -0.96
CA GLU A 167 -28.66 27.33 0.11
C GLU A 167 -30.17 27.08 0.37
N PRO A 168 -30.76 27.66 1.45
CA PRO A 168 -31.72 27.00 2.34
C PRO A 168 -33.19 27.00 1.85
N GLN A 169 -33.88 25.88 2.11
CA GLN A 169 -35.34 25.80 2.16
C GLN A 169 -35.74 25.15 3.49
N GLU A 170 -35.86 25.97 4.54
CA GLU A 170 -36.47 25.62 5.83
C GLU A 170 -37.72 26.50 6.04
N GLU A 171 -38.78 26.30 5.24
CA GLU A 171 -40.07 26.99 5.50
C GLU A 171 -41.29 26.04 5.47
N GLU A 172 -41.25 24.87 4.83
CA GLU A 172 -42.43 23.97 4.79
C GLU A 172 -42.65 23.13 6.06
N ASN A 173 -41.64 22.96 6.93
CA ASN A 173 -41.75 22.12 8.13
C ASN A 173 -42.15 22.86 9.42
N GLN A 174 -42.30 24.18 9.39
CA GLN A 174 -42.71 24.95 10.58
C GLN A 174 -44.23 24.89 10.81
N GLU A 175 -45.03 24.80 9.75
CA GLU A 175 -46.49 24.84 9.85
C GLU A 175 -47.07 23.54 10.44
N GLU A 176 -46.57 22.38 10.01
CA GLU A 176 -46.95 21.08 10.60
C GLU A 176 -46.50 20.93 12.07
N LEU A 177 -45.34 21.52 12.43
CA LEU A 177 -44.83 21.48 13.80
C LEU A 177 -45.66 22.38 14.74
N LEU A 178 -46.17 23.52 14.25
CA LEU A 178 -47.04 24.42 15.01
C LEU A 178 -48.42 23.81 15.26
N ASP A 179 -48.98 23.10 14.28
CA ASP A 179 -50.25 22.39 14.45
C ASP A 179 -50.14 21.25 15.47
N GLN A 180 -49.03 20.51 15.44
CA GLN A 180 -48.76 19.47 16.43
C GLN A 180 -48.59 20.04 17.86
N MET A 181 -48.06 21.26 18.00
CA MET A 181 -47.98 21.94 19.30
C MET A 181 -49.33 22.50 19.78
N ARG A 182 -50.21 22.95 18.89
CA ARG A 182 -51.58 23.39 19.24
C ARG A 182 -52.43 22.23 19.78
N GLY A 183 -52.40 21.06 19.14
CA GLY A 183 -53.17 19.90 19.60
C GLY A 183 -52.76 19.41 20.99
N ARG A 184 -51.48 19.55 21.36
CA ARG A 184 -50.99 19.20 22.71
C ARG A 184 -51.44 20.19 23.78
N LEU A 185 -51.65 21.46 23.44
CA LEU A 185 -52.10 22.49 24.38
C LEU A 185 -53.61 22.44 24.65
N GLU A 186 -54.42 22.04 23.67
CA GLU A 186 -55.86 21.83 23.87
C GLU A 186 -56.17 20.61 24.74
N ALA A 187 -55.38 19.54 24.63
CA ALA A 187 -55.51 18.36 25.47
C ALA A 187 -55.21 18.59 26.96
N LEU A 188 -54.59 19.73 27.32
CA LEU A 188 -54.31 20.11 28.70
C LEU A 188 -55.35 21.09 29.29
N LYS A 189 -56.36 21.48 28.50
CA LYS A 189 -57.38 22.45 28.90
C LYS A 189 -58.80 21.87 28.94
N GLY A 190 -58.93 20.54 28.81
CA GLY A 190 -60.15 19.75 29.01
C GLY A 190 -60.06 18.85 30.23
#